data_AF-A0AAX2V0J5-F1
#
_entry.id   AF-A0AAX2V0J5-F1
#
_cell.length_a   1.000
_cell.length_b   1.000
_cell.length_c   1.000
_cell.angle_alpha   90.00
_cell.angle_beta   90.00
_cell.angle_gamma   90.00
#
_symmetry.space_group_name_H-M   'P 1'
#
loop_
_entity.id
_entity.type
_entity.pdbx_description
1 polymer ?
#
loop_
_entity_poly.entity_id
_entity_poly.type
_entity_poly.pdbx_seq_one_letter_code
_entity_poly.pdbx_strand_id
1 'polypeptide(L)' 'MACGRPHSVYRKFKLCRICLRQQVYQGVIPGLKKASW' A
#
# COMPACT_ATOMS: atom_id res chain seq x y z
N MET A 1 -1.50 -9.42 -8.09
CA MET A 1 -1.97 -10.33 -7.03
C MET A 1 -0.79 -10.71 -6.14
N ALA A 2 -0.23 -9.76 -5.37
CA ALA A 2 1.04 -9.99 -4.64
C ALA A 2 0.87 -10.76 -3.30
N CYS A 3 -0.36 -10.84 -2.78
CA CYS A 3 -0.63 -11.42 -1.46
C CYS A 3 -1.98 -12.16 -1.37
N GLY A 4 -2.83 -12.11 -2.41
CA GLY A 4 -4.09 -12.87 -2.48
C GLY A 4 -5.16 -12.53 -1.43
N ARG A 5 -4.97 -11.50 -0.58
CA ARG A 5 -5.94 -11.18 0.49
C ARG A 5 -7.29 -10.72 -0.10
N PRO A 6 -8.41 -11.37 0.23
CA PRO A 6 -9.73 -11.01 -0.29
C PRO A 6 -10.26 -9.70 0.32
N HIS A 7 -9.79 -9.34 1.53
CA HIS A 7 -10.26 -8.17 2.28
C HIS A 7 -9.14 -7.17 2.55
N SER A 8 -9.52 -5.91 2.83
CA SER A 8 -8.60 -4.79 3.16
C SER A 8 -7.62 -4.45 2.02
N VAL A 9 -8.15 -4.38 0.79
CA VAL A 9 -7.46 -3.92 -0.41
C VAL A 9 -7.84 -2.48 -0.74
N TYR A 10 -6.83 -1.62 -0.89
CA TYR A 10 -7.02 -0.25 -1.34
C TYR A 10 -7.25 -0.25 -2.85
N ARG A 11 -8.47 0.11 -3.30
CA ARG A 11 -8.86 0.09 -4.72
C ARG A 11 -7.96 0.96 -5.61
N LYS A 12 -7.54 2.12 -5.12
CA LYS A 12 -6.65 3.06 -5.84
C LYS A 12 -5.30 2.44 -6.21
N PHE A 13 -4.74 1.64 -5.30
CA PHE A 13 -3.43 1.03 -5.46
C PHE A 13 -3.49 -0.47 -5.83
N LYS A 14 -4.70 -1.06 -5.84
CA LYS A 14 -4.95 -2.52 -6.01
C LYS A 14 -4.06 -3.40 -5.11
N LEU A 15 -3.71 -2.91 -3.92
CA LEU A 15 -2.81 -3.56 -2.96
C LEU A 15 -3.48 -3.74 -1.60
N CYS A 16 -3.12 -4.81 -0.89
CA CYS A 16 -3.55 -4.98 0.49
C CYS A 16 -2.79 -4.02 1.41
N ARG A 17 -3.34 -3.75 2.60
CA ARG A 17 -2.72 -2.82 3.57
C ARG A 17 -1.27 -3.13 3.94
N ILE A 18 -0.87 -4.39 3.92
CA ILE A 18 0.49 -4.82 4.31
C ILE A 18 1.48 -4.52 3.19
N CYS A 19 1.16 -4.95 1.96
CA CYS A 19 2.01 -4.68 0.80
C CYS A 19 2.12 -3.17 0.53
N LEU A 20 1.01 -2.43 0.67
CA LEU A 20 1.04 -0.98 0.54
C LEU A 20 2.03 -0.36 1.55
N ARG A 21 1.97 -0.79 2.81
CA ARG A 21 2.89 -0.30 3.85
C ARG A 21 4.35 -0.60 3.52
N GLN A 22 4.67 -1.82 3.09
CA GLN A 22 6.04 -2.19 2.72
C GLN A 22 6.55 -1.36 1.54
N GLN A 23 5.73 -1.16 0.50
CA GLN A 23 6.13 -0.36 -0.67
C GLN A 23 6.30 1.13 -0.34
N VAL A 24 5.50 1.67 0.58
CA VAL A 24 5.70 3.04 1.10
C VAL A 24 7.03 3.15 1.84
N TYR A 25 7.39 2.17 2.66
CA TYR A 25 8.69 2.15 3.33
C TYR A 25 9.87 2.01 2.36
N GLN A 26 9.68 1.29 1.25
CA GLN A 26 10.68 1.17 0.19
C GLN A 26 10.72 2.39 -0.75
N GLY A 27 9.79 3.33 -0.65
CA GLY A 27 9.72 4.50 -1.54
C GLY A 27 9.28 4.19 -2.98
N VAL A 28 8.68 3.02 -3.22
CA VAL A 28 8.27 2.58 -4.58
C VAL A 28 7.01 3.30 -5.06
N ILE A 29 6.16 3.77 -4.14
CA ILE A 29 4.91 4.47 -4.47
C ILE A 29 5.17 5.98 -4.49
N PRO A 30 5.20 6.63 -5.67
CA PRO A 30 5.46 8.05 -5.76
C PRO A 30 4.33 8.86 -5.11
N GLY A 31 4.71 9.89 -4.35
CA GLY A 31 3.75 10.82 -3.72
C GLY A 31 3.02 10.29 -2.48
N LEU A 32 3.37 9.11 -1.98
CA LEU A 32 2.80 8.55 -0.74
C LEU A 32 3.80 8.67 0.40
N LYS A 33 3.54 9.59 1.35
CA LYS A 33 4.34 9.79 2.56
C LYS A 33 3.50 9.54 3.82
N LYS A 34 4.16 9.31 4.96
CA LYS A 34 3.48 9.32 6.26
C LYS A 34 2.84 10.69 6.46
N ALA A 35 1.56 10.69 6.79
CA ALA A 35 0.85 11.90 7.14
C ALA A 35 1.27 12.34 8.55
N SER A 36 1.42 13.64 8.74
CA SER A 36 1.65 14.28 10.02
C SER A 36 0.66 15.43 10.07
N TRP A 37 -0.34 15.29 10.93
CA TRP A 37 -1.26 16.35 11.32
C TRP A 37 -1.18 16.47 12.84
#